data_AF-A0A7K5MQ57-F1
#
_entry.id   AF-A0A7K5MQ57-F1
#
_cell.length_a   1.000
_cell.length_b   1.000
_cell.length_c   1.000
_cell.angle_alpha   90.00
_cell.angle_beta   90.00
_cell.angle_gamma   90.00
#
_symmetry.space_group_name_H-M   'P 1'
#
loop_
_entity.id
_entity.type
_entity.pdbx_description
1 polymer ?
#
loop_
_entity_poly.entity_id
_entity_poly.type
_entity_poly.pdbx_seq_one_letter_code
_entity_poly.pdbx_strand_id
1 'polypeptide(L)'
;PLGMHAYSPPKWICLGCYHGHAVTIWSLGVLLYVMVCGSLPFEDDHAIVLGQLFFWQLVSPECLHLIHWRLAKHAMDRPELQEILRHPWVRG
;
A
#
# COMPACT_ATOMS: atom_id res chain seq x y z
N PRO A 1 5.42 -5.62 19.04
CA PRO A 1 4.15 -4.85 19.01
C PRO A 1 4.12 -3.72 17.97
N LEU A 2 5.25 -3.04 17.67
CA LEU A 2 5.33 -1.96 16.67
C LEU A 2 5.18 -2.42 15.21
N GLY A 3 5.51 -3.68 14.92
CA GLY A 3 5.54 -4.18 13.54
C GLY A 3 4.19 -4.20 12.83
N MET A 4 3.06 -4.38 13.53
CA MET A 4 1.74 -4.55 12.88
C MET A 4 1.14 -3.21 12.38
N HIS A 5 1.46 -2.09 13.03
CA HIS A 5 0.91 -0.78 12.69
C HIS A 5 1.39 -0.28 11.33
N ALA A 6 2.67 -0.48 11.00
CA ALA A 6 3.25 -0.06 9.72
C ALA A 6 2.61 -0.73 8.49
N TYR A 7 1.99 -1.90 8.65
CA TYR A 7 1.30 -2.63 7.58
C TYR A 7 -0.22 -2.49 7.66
N SER A 8 -0.73 -1.68 8.58
CA SER A 8 -2.16 -1.49 8.81
C SER A 8 -2.67 -0.27 8.01
N PRO A 9 -3.86 -0.37 7.39
CA PRO A 9 -4.43 0.76 6.65
C PRO A 9 -4.97 1.86 7.60
N PRO A 10 -5.18 3.09 7.09
CA PRO A 10 -5.59 4.25 7.91
C PRO A 10 -6.85 4.02 8.75
N LYS A 11 -7.85 3.33 8.17
CA LYS A 11 -9.09 3.04 8.90
C LYS A 11 -8.97 1.97 9.98
N TRP A 12 -7.94 1.09 9.95
CA TRP A 12 -7.67 0.20 11.09
C TRP A 12 -7.24 1.02 12.30
N ILE A 13 -6.33 1.96 12.08
CA ILE A 13 -5.81 2.88 13.09
C ILE A 13 -6.95 3.74 13.67
N CYS A 14 -7.91 4.16 12.84
CA CYS A 14 -9.00 5.02 13.29
C CYS A 14 -10.25 4.31 13.85
N LEU A 15 -10.62 3.11 13.38
CA LEU A 15 -11.97 2.54 13.60
C LEU A 15 -12.00 1.04 13.95
N GLY A 16 -10.89 0.30 13.89
CA GLY A 16 -10.83 -1.12 14.30
C GLY A 16 -11.68 -2.12 13.50
N CYS A 17 -12.32 -1.73 12.39
CA CYS A 17 -13.18 -2.61 11.57
C CYS A 17 -12.88 -2.46 10.08
N TYR A 18 -12.51 -3.55 9.37
CA TYR A 18 -12.39 -3.57 7.91
C TYR A 18 -12.66 -4.94 7.26
N HIS A 19 -13.08 -4.93 5.99
CA HIS A 19 -13.13 -6.13 5.13
C HIS A 19 -11.70 -6.66 4.91
N GLY A 20 -11.45 -7.94 5.24
CA GLY A 20 -10.11 -8.54 5.24
C GLY A 20 -9.33 -8.38 3.93
N HIS A 21 -10.00 -8.46 2.78
CA HIS A 21 -9.37 -8.29 1.47
C HIS A 21 -8.65 -6.95 1.30
N ALA A 22 -9.29 -5.84 1.67
CA ALA A 22 -8.71 -4.51 1.49
C ALA A 22 -7.50 -4.26 2.42
N VAL A 23 -7.44 -4.95 3.57
CA VAL A 23 -6.29 -4.94 4.47
C VAL A 23 -5.13 -5.69 3.81
N THR A 24 -5.38 -6.88 3.27
CA THR A 24 -4.36 -7.67 2.56
C THR A 24 -3.76 -6.89 1.39
N ILE A 25 -4.60 -6.24 0.58
CA ILE A 25 -4.13 -5.42 -0.56
C ILE A 25 -3.20 -4.28 -0.10
N TRP A 26 -3.55 -3.61 1.00
CA TRP A 26 -2.71 -2.57 1.59
C TRP A 26 -1.36 -3.12 2.07
N SER A 27 -1.37 -4.19 2.88
CA SER A 27 -0.13 -4.77 3.40
C SER A 27 0.78 -5.27 2.27
N LEU A 28 0.21 -5.79 1.17
CA LEU A 28 0.96 -6.15 -0.04
C LEU A 28 1.50 -4.93 -0.79
N GLY A 29 0.83 -3.77 -0.72
CA GLY A 29 1.34 -2.49 -1.22
C GLY A 29 2.55 -2.02 -0.41
N VAL A 30 2.47 -2.09 0.93
CA VAL A 30 3.59 -1.75 1.83
C VAL A 30 4.77 -2.67 1.57
N LEU A 31 4.53 -3.98 1.47
CA LEU A 31 5.58 -4.96 1.19
C LEU A 31 6.24 -4.71 -0.18
N LEU A 32 5.44 -4.43 -1.21
CA LEU A 32 5.97 -4.10 -2.54
C LEU A 32 6.87 -2.87 -2.49
N TYR A 33 6.42 -1.80 -1.81
CA TYR A 33 7.24 -0.61 -1.60
C TYR A 33 8.57 -0.95 -0.90
N VAL A 34 8.53 -1.74 0.18
CA VAL A 34 9.76 -2.16 0.89
C VAL A 34 10.70 -2.93 -0.03
N MET A 35 10.19 -3.80 -0.89
CA MET A 35 11.02 -4.57 -1.83
C MET A 35 11.73 -3.67 -2.85
N VAL A 36 11.09 -2.58 -3.31
CA VAL A 36 11.67 -1.71 -4.35
C VAL A 36 12.45 -0.52 -3.80
N CYS A 37 12.10 -0.01 -2.62
CA CYS A 37 12.73 1.16 -2.00
C CYS A 37 13.66 0.82 -0.84
N GLY A 38 13.56 -0.37 -0.25
CA GLY A 38 14.37 -0.81 0.89
C GLY A 38 13.99 -0.18 2.24
N SER A 39 12.91 0.62 2.29
CA SER A 39 12.41 1.29 3.49
C SER A 39 10.88 1.23 3.56
N LEU A 40 10.29 1.59 4.70
CA LEU A 40 8.84 1.70 4.84
C LEU A 40 8.31 2.94 4.08
N PRO A 41 7.09 2.86 3.50
CA PRO A 41 6.46 3.99 2.83
C PRO A 41 5.99 5.08 3.80
N PHE A 42 5.74 4.72 5.06
CA PHE A 42 5.21 5.61 6.09
C PHE A 42 6.00 5.43 7.39
N GLU A 43 6.41 6.53 8.02
CA GLU A 43 7.20 6.51 9.25
C GLU A 43 6.33 6.39 10.50
N ASP A 44 5.09 6.91 10.46
CA ASP A 44 4.15 6.91 11.58
C ASP A 44 2.67 6.87 11.11
N ASP A 45 1.75 6.77 12.08
CA ASP A 45 0.31 6.73 11.84
C ASP A 45 -0.21 8.00 11.15
N HIS A 46 0.42 9.15 11.36
CA HIS A 46 0.04 10.41 10.72
C HIS A 46 0.37 10.40 9.22
N ALA A 47 1.55 9.90 8.85
CA ALA A 47 1.96 9.68 7.46
C ALA A 47 1.02 8.69 6.75
N ILE A 48 0.61 7.61 7.43
CA ILE A 48 -0.39 6.66 6.91
C ILE A 48 -1.71 7.37 6.60
N VAL A 49 -2.20 8.23 7.51
CA VAL A 49 -3.47 8.97 7.33
C VAL A 49 -3.39 10.01 6.20
N LEU A 50 -2.23 10.66 6.02
CA LEU A 50 -1.98 11.56 4.91
C LEU A 50 -1.92 10.81 3.57
N GLY A 51 -1.37 9.59 3.55
CA GLY A 51 -1.26 8.76 2.35
C GLY A 51 -0.26 9.29 1.32
N GLN A 52 0.69 10.12 1.74
CA GLN A 52 1.74 10.63 0.86
C GLN A 52 2.89 9.62 0.79
N LEU A 53 3.28 9.25 -0.43
CA LEU A 53 4.40 8.34 -0.69
C LEU A 53 5.59 9.13 -1.25
N PHE A 54 6.80 8.77 -0.83
CA PHE A 54 8.03 9.39 -1.31
C PHE A 54 8.93 8.31 -1.92
N PHE A 55 9.31 8.44 -3.19
CA PHE A 55 10.17 7.45 -3.84
C PHE A 55 11.58 8.02 -4.02
N TRP A 56 12.54 7.45 -3.30
CA TRP A 56 13.96 7.83 -3.38
C TRP A 56 14.73 7.03 -4.44
N GLN A 57 14.13 5.97 -4.97
CA GLN A 57 14.71 5.07 -5.98
C GLN A 57 14.06 5.29 -7.34
N LEU A 58 14.79 4.97 -8.41
CA LEU A 58 14.22 4.87 -9.75
C LEU A 58 13.32 3.63 -9.82
N VAL A 59 12.02 3.86 -9.79
CA VAL A 59 10.97 2.84 -9.88
C VAL A 59 10.23 3.03 -11.20
N SER A 60 9.89 1.94 -11.89
CA SER A 60 9.19 2.06 -13.19
C SER A 60 7.82 2.71 -13.01
N PRO A 61 7.31 3.46 -14.00
CA PRO A 61 5.99 4.10 -13.92
C PRO A 61 4.86 3.13 -13.57
N GLU A 62 4.92 1.91 -14.09
CA GLU A 62 3.93 0.86 -13.84
C GLU A 62 4.00 0.36 -12.39
N CYS A 63 5.21 0.23 -11.84
CA CYS A 63 5.39 -0.15 -10.43
C CYS A 63 4.89 0.96 -9.50
N LEU A 64 5.24 2.21 -9.79
CA LEU A 64 4.75 3.39 -9.05
C LEU A 64 3.23 3.42 -9.04
N HIS A 65 2.60 3.24 -10.20
CA HIS A 65 1.15 3.21 -10.32
C HIS A 65 0.54 2.09 -9.47
N LEU A 66 1.08 0.86 -9.55
CA LEU A 66 0.58 -0.27 -8.77
C LEU A 66 0.69 -0.03 -7.26
N ILE A 67 1.80 0.56 -6.79
CA ILE A 67 2.01 0.88 -5.37
C ILE A 67 0.99 1.94 -4.92
N HIS A 68 0.85 3.04 -5.66
CA HIS A 68 -0.13 4.09 -5.35
C HIS A 68 -1.56 3.54 -5.30
N TRP A 69 -1.92 2.67 -6.25
CA TRP A 69 -3.26 2.11 -6.34
C TRP A 69 -3.58 1.19 -5.15
N ARG A 70 -2.64 0.31 -4.76
CA ARG A 70 -2.80 -0.54 -3.57
C ARG A 70 -2.82 0.25 -2.26
N LEU A 71 -2.04 1.32 -2.18
CA LEU A 71 -1.94 2.21 -1.02
C LEU A 71 -2.92 3.39 -1.08
N ALA A 72 -4.01 3.26 -1.83
CA ALA A 72 -5.06 4.27 -1.84
C ALA A 72 -5.66 4.44 -0.44
N LYS A 73 -5.86 5.71 -0.06
CA LYS A 73 -6.37 6.12 1.25
C LYS A 73 -7.76 5.53 1.51
N HIS A 74 -8.66 5.65 0.55
CA HIS A 74 -9.97 5.02 0.64
C HIS A 74 -9.89 3.59 0.12
N ALA A 75 -10.42 2.66 0.89
CA ALA A 75 -10.35 1.24 0.53
C ALA A 75 -11.15 0.87 -0.73
N MET A 76 -12.16 1.68 -1.09
CA MET A 76 -12.95 1.47 -2.29
C MET A 76 -12.17 1.84 -3.56
N ASP A 77 -11.11 2.63 -3.43
CA ASP A 77 -10.24 3.03 -4.54
C ASP A 77 -9.11 2.00 -4.75
N ARG A 78 -9.00 0.99 -3.87
CA ARG A 78 -7.98 -0.05 -3.97
C ARG A 78 -8.41 -1.12 -4.98
N PRO A 79 -7.47 -1.71 -5.73
CA PRO A 79 -7.77 -2.74 -6.70
C PRO A 79 -8.22 -4.03 -6.05
N GLU A 80 -9.08 -4.78 -6.72
CA GLU A 80 -9.27 -6.20 -6.44
C GLU A 80 -8.06 -7.04 -6.87
N LEU A 81 -7.94 -8.24 -6.29
CA LEU A 81 -6.84 -9.14 -6.61
C LEU A 81 -6.77 -9.50 -8.11
N GLN A 82 -7.91 -9.65 -8.78
CA GLN A 82 -7.94 -9.95 -10.20
C GLN A 82 -7.37 -8.80 -11.05
N GLU A 83 -7.60 -7.55 -10.63
CA GLU A 83 -7.09 -6.38 -11.32
C GLU A 83 -5.58 -6.24 -11.13
N ILE A 84 -5.09 -6.53 -9.92
CA ILE A 84 -3.66 -6.62 -9.62
C ILE A 84 -2.95 -7.61 -10.54
N LEU A 85 -3.50 -8.83 -10.68
CA LEU A 85 -2.89 -9.89 -11.50
C LEU A 85 -2.87 -9.53 -12.99
N ARG A 86 -3.75 -8.64 -13.43
CA ARG A 86 -3.80 -8.14 -14.82
C ARG A 86 -2.94 -6.89 -15.04
N HIS A 87 -2.40 -6.29 -13.98
CA HIS A 87 -1.65 -5.04 -14.06
C HIS A 87 -0.39 -5.22 -14.92
N PRO A 88 -0.02 -4.25 -15.80
CA PRO A 88 1.14 -4.36 -16.69
C PRO A 88 2.43 -4.75 -15.96
N TRP A 89 2.71 -4.11 -14.82
CA TRP A 89 3.89 -4.44 -14.00
C TRP A 89 3.96 -5.91 -13.54
N VAL A 90 2.82 -6.58 -13.36
CA VAL A 90 2.76 -7.99 -12.96
C VAL A 90 2.87 -8.93 -14.15
N ARG A 91 2.42 -8.49 -15.34
CA ARG A 91 2.41 -9.32 -16.55
C ARG A 91 3.71 -9.28 -17.35
N GLY A 92 4.51 -8.22 -17.19
CA GLY A 92 5.72 -7.97 -18.00
C GLY A 92 5.38 -7.22 -19.28
#